data_AF-A0A7W5ZZS8-F1
#
_entry.id   AF-A0A7W5ZZS8-F1
#
_cell.length_a   1.000
_cell.length_b   1.000
_cell.length_c   1.000
_cell.angle_alpha   90.00
_cell.angle_beta   90.00
_cell.angle_gamma   90.00
#
_symmetry.space_group_name_H-M   'P 1'
#
loop_
_entity.id
_entity.type
_entity.pdbx_description
1 polymer ?
#
loop_
_entity_poly.entity_id
_entity_poly.type
_entity_poly.pdbx_seq_one_letter_code
_entity_poly.pdbx_strand_id
1 'polypeptide(L)'
;MHQMIALALTLIVALLLNGGAAAQMVSAGYWGGVIGSLLFGPLIVFYVVHTLVYFAVRLIRGKDRVLSYTRSRINYVGAVVAILGVLGAAAGPA
;
A
#
# COMPACT_ATOMS: atom_id res chain seq x y z
N MET A 1 -12.75 -6.30 9.01
CA MET A 1 -13.23 -6.01 7.63
C MET A 1 -12.53 -4.81 6.99
N HIS A 2 -12.34 -3.66 7.66
CA HIS A 2 -11.71 -2.47 7.04
C HIS A 2 -10.29 -2.68 6.49
N GLN A 3 -9.48 -3.53 7.11
CA GLN A 3 -8.13 -3.82 6.61
C GLN A 3 -8.13 -4.53 5.26
N MET A 4 -9.02 -5.51 5.07
CA MET A 4 -9.15 -6.22 3.79
C MET A 4 -9.65 -5.30 2.68
N ILE A 5 -10.59 -4.41 3.00
CA ILE A 5 -11.10 -3.41 2.05
C ILE A 5 -10.00 -2.43 1.64
N ALA A 6 -9.26 -1.89 2.61
CA ALA A 6 -8.16 -0.96 2.37
C ALA A 6 -7.02 -1.59 1.55
N LEU A 7 -6.69 -2.85 1.85
CA LEU A 7 -5.72 -3.62 1.08
C LEU A 7 -6.22 -3.89 -0.34
N ALA A 8 -7.47 -4.33 -0.50
CA ALA A 8 -8.05 -4.59 -1.82
C ALA A 8 -8.06 -3.33 -2.69
N LEU A 9 -8.45 -2.17 -2.12
CA LEU A 9 -8.38 -0.88 -2.81
C LEU A 9 -6.95 -0.54 -3.24
N THR A 10 -5.97 -0.78 -2.36
CA THR A 10 -4.55 -0.53 -2.66
C THR A 10 -4.08 -1.37 -3.85
N LEU A 11 -4.44 -2.66 -3.88
CA LEU A 11 -4.08 -3.58 -4.97
C LEU A 11 -4.79 -3.25 -6.28
N ILE A 12 -6.07 -2.87 -6.23
CA ILE A 12 -6.82 -2.44 -7.42
C ILE A 12 -6.18 -1.20 -8.02
N VAL A 13 -5.83 -0.21 -7.20
CA VAL A 13 -5.16 1.01 -7.69
C VAL A 13 -3.76 0.69 -8.23
N ALA A 14 -3.01 -0.19 -7.57
CA ALA A 14 -1.71 -0.65 -8.07
C ALA A 14 -1.84 -1.30 -9.46
N LEU A 15 -2.86 -2.13 -9.67
CA LEU A 15 -3.16 -2.75 -10.95
C LEU A 15 -3.53 -1.72 -12.02
N LEU A 16 -4.42 -0.77 -11.69
CA LEU A 16 -4.84 0.25 -12.65
C LEU A 16 -3.69 1.16 -13.09
N LEU A 17 -2.80 1.51 -12.17
CA LEU A 17 -1.68 2.42 -12.43
C LEU A 17 -0.49 1.73 -13.10
N ASN A 18 -0.18 0.48 -12.71
CA ASN A 18 1.00 -0.24 -13.22
C ASN A 18 0.64 -1.30 -14.27
N GLY A 19 -0.64 -1.51 -14.58
CA GLY A 19 -1.09 -2.59 -15.47
C GLY A 19 -0.45 -2.55 -16.86
N GLY A 20 -0.28 -1.35 -17.44
CA GLY A 20 0.37 -1.17 -18.73
C GLY A 20 1.86 -1.56 -18.70
N ALA A 21 2.60 -1.05 -17.71
CA ALA A 21 4.02 -1.39 -17.51
C ALA A 21 4.19 -2.89 -17.20
N ALA A 22 3.32 -3.44 -16.35
CA ALA A 22 3.29 -4.86 -16.04
C ALA A 22 3.05 -5.72 -17.29
N ALA A 23 2.13 -5.34 -18.17
CA ALA A 23 1.90 -6.06 -19.43
C ALA A 23 3.15 -6.08 -20.33
N GLN A 24 3.89 -4.96 -20.41
CA GLN A 24 5.15 -4.90 -21.14
C GLN A 24 6.26 -5.74 -20.49
N MET A 25 6.31 -5.79 -19.16
CA MET A 25 7.27 -6.62 -18.44
C MET A 25 6.95 -8.11 -18.61
N VAL A 26 5.67 -8.49 -18.63
CA VAL A 26 5.23 -9.87 -18.94
C VAL A 26 5.64 -10.26 -20.35
N SER A 27 5.43 -9.39 -21.35
CA SER A 27 5.80 -9.70 -22.74
C SER A 27 7.31 -9.84 -22.93
N ALA A 28 8.11 -9.16 -22.11
CA ALA A 28 9.57 -9.32 -22.03
C ALA A 28 10.02 -10.54 -21.19
N GLY A 29 9.10 -11.34 -20.65
CA GLY A 29 9.40 -12.48 -19.78
C GLY A 29 9.85 -12.11 -18.36
N TYR A 30 9.77 -10.84 -17.98
CA TYR A 30 10.22 -10.32 -16.70
C TYR A 30 9.12 -10.39 -15.61
N TRP A 31 8.68 -11.61 -15.32
CA TRP A 31 7.64 -11.90 -14.34
C TRP A 31 7.96 -11.41 -12.92
N GLY A 32 9.24 -11.41 -12.55
CA GLY A 32 9.69 -10.95 -11.23
C GLY A 32 9.35 -9.48 -10.98
N GLY A 33 9.55 -8.61 -11.98
CA GLY A 33 9.22 -7.20 -11.85
C GLY A 33 7.72 -6.92 -11.84
N VAL A 34 6.93 -7.73 -12.54
CA VAL A 34 5.45 -7.67 -12.54
C VAL A 34 4.89 -8.00 -11.15
N ILE A 35 5.36 -9.10 -10.57
CA ILE A 35 4.96 -9.53 -9.23
C ILE A 35 5.44 -8.50 -8.19
N GLY A 36 6.64 -7.95 -8.38
CA GLY A 36 7.18 -6.86 -7.58
C GLY A 36 6.30 -5.61 -7.59
N SER A 37 5.91 -5.13 -8.77
CA SER A 37 5.17 -3.86 -8.93
C SER A 37 3.69 -3.97 -8.56
N LEU A 38 3.03 -5.09 -8.87
CA LEU A 38 1.59 -5.26 -8.67
C LEU A 38 1.21 -5.78 -7.27
N LEU A 39 2.09 -6.55 -6.64
CA LEU A 39 1.79 -7.23 -5.37
C LEU A 39 2.73 -6.79 -4.26
N PHE A 40 4.03 -7.11 -4.37
CA PHE A 40 4.94 -6.97 -3.24
C PHE A 40 5.21 -5.52 -2.85
N GLY A 41 5.41 -4.63 -3.82
CA GLY A 41 5.61 -3.20 -3.57
C GLY A 41 4.45 -2.56 -2.79
N PRO A 42 3.21 -2.63 -3.31
CA PRO A 42 2.04 -2.11 -2.61
C PRO A 42 1.83 -2.74 -1.22
N LEU A 43 2.05 -4.06 -1.08
CA LEU A 43 1.94 -4.76 0.20
C LEU A 43 2.94 -4.24 1.23
N ILE A 44 4.23 -4.15 0.85
CA ILE A 44 5.29 -3.68 1.74
C ILE A 44 4.98 -2.26 2.20
N VAL A 45 4.66 -1.34 1.28
CA VAL A 45 4.34 0.05 1.64
C VAL A 45 3.12 0.10 2.57
N PHE A 46 2.06 -0.64 2.25
CA PHE A 46 0.85 -0.67 3.08
C PHE A 46 1.16 -1.12 4.51
N TYR A 47 1.87 -2.23 4.70
CA TYR A 47 2.17 -2.76 6.03
C TYR A 47 3.20 -1.92 6.80
N VAL A 48 4.21 -1.38 6.12
CA VAL A 48 5.20 -0.48 6.75
C VAL A 48 4.51 0.77 7.28
N VAL A 49 3.69 1.42 6.45
CA VAL A 49 2.94 2.61 6.88
C VAL A 49 1.96 2.27 7.99
N HIS A 50 1.22 1.18 7.85
CA HIS A 50 0.29 0.73 8.89
C HIS A 50 1.02 0.56 10.24
N THR A 51 2.20 -0.05 10.22
CA THR A 51 3.02 -0.29 11.41
C THR A 51 3.55 1.02 12.00
N LEU A 52 4.09 1.92 11.17
CA LEU A 52 4.58 3.23 11.61
C LEU A 52 3.47 4.06 12.26
N VAL A 53 2.31 4.14 11.62
CA VAL A 53 1.15 4.88 12.14
C VAL A 53 0.65 4.25 13.43
N TYR A 54 0.62 2.91 13.52
CA TYR A 54 0.28 2.20 14.75
C TYR A 54 1.20 2.58 15.91
N PHE A 55 2.52 2.53 15.70
CA PHE A 55 3.50 2.87 16.74
C PHE A 55 3.47 4.35 17.12
N ALA A 56 3.32 5.26 16.15
CA ALA A 56 3.19 6.69 16.41
C ALA A 56 1.94 7.02 17.25
N VAL A 57 0.79 6.43 16.90
CA VAL A 57 -0.46 6.61 17.67
C VAL A 57 -0.33 6.01 19.07
N ARG A 58 0.32 4.84 19.19
CA ARG A 58 0.58 4.20 20.48
C ARG A 58 1.49 5.06 21.37
N LEU A 59 2.49 5.72 20.81
CA LEU A 59 3.40 6.61 21.55
C LEU A 59 2.67 7.84 22.08
N ILE A 60 1.80 8.45 21.26
CA ILE A 60 1.13 9.72 21.60
C ILE A 60 -0.07 9.52 22.53
N ARG A 61 -0.89 8.48 22.30
CA ARG A 61 -2.21 8.31 22.96
C ARG A 61 -2.25 7.27 24.07
N GLY A 62 -1.16 6.52 24.28
CA GLY A 62 -1.12 5.40 25.24
C GLY A 62 -1.86 4.15 24.75
N LYS A 63 -1.55 2.99 25.32
CA LYS A 63 -2.03 1.66 24.90
C LYS A 63 -3.56 1.54 24.81
N ASP A 64 -4.28 2.17 25.73
CA ASP A 64 -5.72 1.92 25.93
C ASP A 64 -6.62 2.62 24.90
N ARG A 65 -6.17 3.75 24.32
CA ARG A 65 -6.96 4.47 23.30
C ARG A 65 -6.70 4.01 21.86
N VAL A 66 -5.78 3.08 21.66
CA VAL A 66 -5.45 2.51 20.34
C VAL A 66 -6.60 1.62 19.86
N LEU A 67 -7.13 0.71 20.67
CA LEU A 67 -8.09 -0.32 20.24
C LEU A 67 -9.34 0.22 19.50
N SER A 68 -9.89 1.35 19.93
CA SER A 68 -11.08 1.99 19.32
C SER A 68 -10.75 2.84 18.08
N TYR A 69 -9.64 3.60 18.12
CA TYR A 69 -9.29 4.56 17.05
C TYR A 69 -8.59 3.91 15.84
N THR A 70 -8.03 2.71 16.04
CA THR A 70 -6.96 2.14 15.19
C THR A 70 -7.45 1.30 14.03
N ARG A 71 -8.58 0.58 14.17
CA ARG A 71 -8.96 -0.42 13.15
C ARG A 71 -9.42 0.17 11.82
N SER A 72 -9.95 1.39 11.76
CA SER A 72 -10.48 1.94 10.51
C SER A 72 -9.55 3.02 9.94
N ARG A 73 -9.16 4.02 10.75
CA ARG A 73 -8.36 5.15 10.27
C ARG A 73 -6.94 4.77 9.86
N ILE A 74 -6.27 3.89 10.60
CA ILE A 74 -4.89 3.47 10.27
C ILE A 74 -4.85 2.66 8.97
N ASN A 75 -5.89 1.86 8.71
CA ASN A 75 -6.02 1.13 7.45
C ASN A 75 -6.23 2.06 6.26
N TYR A 76 -7.03 3.12 6.40
CA TYR A 76 -7.20 4.11 5.33
C TYR A 76 -5.93 4.96 5.10
N VAL A 77 -5.21 5.34 6.16
CA VAL A 77 -3.92 6.06 6.02
C VAL A 77 -2.89 5.17 5.33
N GLY A 78 -2.78 3.90 5.73
CA GLY A 78 -1.93 2.91 5.07
C GLY A 78 -2.27 2.77 3.58
N ALA A 79 -3.55 2.71 3.23
CA ALA A 79 -4.00 2.64 1.85
C ALA A 79 -3.64 3.91 1.06
N VAL A 80 -3.92 5.10 1.60
CA VAL A 80 -3.62 6.37 0.92
C VAL A 80 -2.12 6.50 0.65
N VAL A 81 -1.27 6.22 1.64
CA VAL A 81 0.18 6.33 1.46
C VAL A 81 0.71 5.25 0.51
N ALA A 82 0.15 4.04 0.54
CA ALA A 82 0.50 3.00 -0.43
C ALA A 82 0.11 3.40 -1.85
N ILE A 83 -1.08 3.99 -2.04
CA ILE A 83 -1.52 4.54 -3.33
C ILE A 83 -0.60 5.68 -3.79
N LEU A 84 -0.21 6.59 -2.89
CA LEU A 84 0.74 7.67 -3.22
C LEU A 84 2.13 7.14 -3.56
N GLY A 85 2.62 6.11 -2.86
CA GLY A 85 3.88 5.45 -3.17
C GLY A 85 3.87 4.79 -4.55
N VAL A 86 2.75 4.15 -4.89
CA VAL A 86 2.50 3.60 -6.23
C VAL A 86 2.48 4.71 -7.29
N LEU A 87 1.80 5.84 -7.03
CA LEU A 87 1.78 7.00 -7.94
C LEU A 87 3.18 7.61 -8.13
N GLY A 88 3.95 7.76 -7.05
CA GLY A 88 5.33 8.26 -7.12
C GLY A 88 6.26 7.33 -7.90
N ALA A 89 6.08 6.01 -7.79
CA ALA A 89 6.83 5.03 -8.57
C ALA A 89 6.40 5.03 -10.05
N ALA A 90 5.11 5.22 -10.34
CA ALA A 90 4.59 5.33 -11.70
C ALA A 90 5.01 6.65 -12.39
N ALA A 91 5.20 7.72 -11.61
CA ALA A 91 5.64 9.04 -12.08
C ALA A 91 7.16 9.20 -12.09
N GLY A 92 7.93 8.12 -12.34
CA GLY A 92 9.40 8.11 -12.35
C GLY A 92 10.05 9.31 -13.09
N PRO A 93 11.34 9.62 -12.81
CA PRO A 93 11.96 10.86 -13.29
C PRO A 93 11.85 10.95 -14.82
N ALA A 94 11.45 12.14 -15.28
CA ALA A 94 11.31 12.48 -16.69
C ALA A 94 12.55 12.13 -17.52
#